data_AF-A0A317JIV9-F1
#
_entry.id   AF-A0A317JIV9-F1
#
_cell.length_a   1.000
_cell.length_b   1.000
_cell.length_c   1.000
_cell.angle_alpha   90.00
_cell.angle_beta   90.00
_cell.angle_gamma   90.00
#
_symmetry.space_group_name_H-M   'P 1'
#
loop_
_entity.id
_entity.type
_entity.pdbx_description
1 polymer ?
#
loop_
_entity_poly.entity_id
_entity_poly.type
_entity_poly.pdbx_seq_one_letter_code
_entity_poly.pdbx_strand_id
1 'polypeptide(L)'
;MATDIENFDAAETDSDSDLDREAREEALREQQADLAQLEKLAASGLLEETEDDLNLDEIENLLNLDEAHSPKFTLAKNKARFLRMMSWYRQKEEWIEVAPLSGVTKLFKQQTKELEGIRSSKLDYEMELETGTLTPSQRSYRRDELKMCKVHEKMAVHLISKLQLKIKSGRR
;
A
#
# COMPACT_ATOMS: atom_id res chain seq x y z
N MET A 1 -22.82 37.39 79.90
CA MET A 1 -23.47 36.48 78.94
C MET A 1 -23.45 37.17 77.59
N ALA A 2 -22.99 36.45 76.56
CA ALA A 2 -22.92 36.79 75.12
C ALA A 2 -21.91 37.93 74.77
N THR A 3 -20.72 37.75 74.16
CA THR A 3 -20.32 37.09 72.88
C THR A 3 -21.22 37.55 71.72
N ASP A 4 -20.78 37.99 70.55
CA ASP A 4 -19.53 37.80 69.80
C ASP A 4 -19.68 38.57 68.46
N ILE A 5 -18.57 38.81 67.72
CA ILE A 5 -18.46 38.71 66.22
C ILE A 5 -19.21 39.80 65.40
N GLU A 6 -18.69 40.52 64.39
CA GLU A 6 -17.58 40.44 63.43
C GLU A 6 -17.46 41.83 62.75
N ASN A 7 -16.27 42.25 62.32
CA ASN A 7 -15.96 42.50 60.90
C ASN A 7 -14.49 42.94 60.77
N PHE A 8 -13.58 41.96 60.73
CA PHE A 8 -12.20 42.14 60.31
C PHE A 8 -12.13 41.60 58.88
N ASP A 9 -12.39 42.45 57.89
CA ASP A 9 -12.19 42.09 56.48
C ASP A 9 -10.68 42.10 56.21
N ALA A 10 -10.05 40.97 56.51
CA ALA A 10 -8.79 40.54 55.98
C ALA A 10 -9.06 39.27 55.16
N ALA A 11 -9.13 39.41 53.85
CA ALA A 11 -8.99 38.31 52.91
C ALA A 11 -8.47 38.86 51.57
N GLU A 12 -7.15 39.11 51.52
CA GLU A 12 -6.40 38.82 50.31
C GLU A 12 -6.52 37.32 50.04
N THR A 13 -7.09 36.94 48.89
CA THR A 13 -6.76 35.75 48.08
C THR A 13 -7.86 35.52 47.05
N ASP A 14 -7.68 36.04 45.83
CA ASP A 14 -8.12 35.35 44.60
C ASP A 14 -7.44 35.96 43.37
N SER A 15 -6.13 35.76 43.24
CA SER A 15 -5.35 36.12 42.05
C SER A 15 -4.64 34.91 41.41
N ASP A 16 -4.97 33.69 41.87
CA ASP A 16 -4.36 32.43 41.39
C ASP A 16 -5.25 31.67 40.40
N SER A 17 -6.49 32.10 40.16
CA SER A 17 -7.45 31.39 39.29
C SER A 17 -7.37 31.78 37.80
N ASP A 18 -6.81 32.94 37.48
CA ASP A 18 -6.73 33.44 36.09
C ASP A 18 -5.50 32.91 35.33
N LEU A 19 -4.36 32.70 36.02
CA LEU A 19 -3.13 32.18 35.42
C LEU A 19 -3.28 30.71 34.96
N ASP A 20 -4.03 29.90 35.70
CA ASP A 20 -4.34 28.51 35.36
C ASP A 20 -5.32 28.39 34.18
N ARG A 21 -6.14 29.42 33.93
CA ARG A 21 -7.10 29.45 32.82
C ARG A 21 -6.43 29.84 31.51
N GLU A 22 -5.60 30.88 31.52
CA GLU A 22 -4.82 31.29 30.34
C GLU A 22 -3.86 30.18 29.89
N ALA A 23 -3.16 29.52 30.82
CA ALA A 23 -2.26 28.42 30.48
C ALA A 23 -2.99 27.22 29.84
N ARG A 24 -4.24 26.94 30.25
CA ARG A 24 -5.08 25.89 29.65
C ARG A 24 -5.62 26.29 28.27
N GLU A 25 -6.01 27.55 28.10
CA GLU A 25 -6.46 28.07 26.82
C GLU A 25 -5.31 28.09 25.80
N GLU A 26 -4.09 28.42 26.22
CA GLU A 26 -2.89 28.40 25.38
C GLU A 26 -2.51 26.97 24.97
N ALA A 27 -2.54 26.00 25.90
CA ALA A 27 -2.32 24.58 25.60
C ALA A 27 -3.38 23.98 24.65
N LEU A 28 -4.64 24.40 24.77
CA LEU A 28 -5.70 24.01 23.83
C LEU A 28 -5.48 24.61 22.44
N ARG A 29 -4.99 25.84 22.36
CA ARG A 29 -4.69 26.53 21.10
C ARG A 29 -3.49 25.90 20.40
N GLU A 30 -2.47 25.49 21.17
CA GLU A 30 -1.31 24.75 20.68
C GLU A 30 -1.74 23.36 20.18
N GLN A 31 -2.54 22.60 20.93
CA GLN A 31 -3.12 21.35 20.44
C GLN A 31 -3.97 21.51 19.18
N GLN A 32 -4.76 22.59 19.07
CA GLN A 32 -5.54 22.87 17.87
C GLN A 32 -4.66 23.24 16.68
N ALA A 33 -3.58 23.99 16.90
CA ALA A 33 -2.60 24.32 15.87
C ALA A 33 -1.86 23.06 15.39
N ASP A 34 -1.46 22.19 16.31
CA ASP A 34 -0.84 20.90 16.00
C ASP A 34 -1.79 20.00 15.22
N LEU A 35 -3.07 19.91 15.62
CA LEU A 35 -4.09 19.16 14.89
C LEU A 35 -4.33 19.72 13.49
N ALA A 36 -4.41 21.06 13.34
CA ALA A 36 -4.57 21.70 12.04
C ALA A 36 -3.33 21.51 11.15
N GLN A 37 -2.14 21.48 11.74
CA GLN A 37 -0.89 21.21 11.04
C GLN A 37 -0.80 19.73 10.63
N LEU A 38 -1.26 18.81 11.47
CA LEU A 38 -1.38 17.38 11.17
C LEU A 38 -2.41 17.13 10.06
N GLU A 39 -3.56 17.80 10.11
CA GLU A 39 -4.60 17.73 9.08
C GLU A 39 -4.09 18.30 7.75
N LYS A 40 -3.33 19.39 7.79
CA LYS A 40 -2.68 19.97 6.60
C LYS A 40 -1.61 19.05 6.02
N LEU A 41 -0.84 18.36 6.87
CA LEU A 41 0.13 17.35 6.44
C LEU A 41 -0.56 16.11 5.84
N ALA A 42 -1.66 15.66 6.44
CA ALA A 42 -2.50 14.58 5.90
C ALA A 42 -3.15 14.97 4.57
N ALA A 43 -3.67 16.20 4.45
CA ALA A 43 -4.25 16.73 3.22
C ALA A 43 -3.19 16.97 2.13
N SER A 44 -1.93 17.24 2.51
CA SER A 44 -0.82 17.37 1.57
C SER A 44 -0.29 16.03 1.04
N GLY A 45 -0.83 14.90 1.52
CA GLY A 45 -0.42 13.55 1.10
C GLY A 45 0.91 13.08 1.69
N LEU A 46 1.63 13.93 2.42
CA LEU A 46 2.95 13.63 2.99
C LEU A 46 2.91 12.56 4.11
N LEU A 47 1.74 12.35 4.73
CA LEU A 47 1.50 11.29 5.71
C LEU A 47 1.09 9.94 5.07
N GLU A 48 0.86 9.91 3.75
CA GLU A 48 0.47 8.69 3.02
C GLU A 48 1.69 7.87 2.51
N GLU A 49 2.92 8.36 2.72
CA GLU A 49 4.16 7.87 2.09
C GLU A 49 4.94 6.80 2.89
N THR A 50 4.28 6.05 3.79
CA THR A 50 4.96 4.93 4.52
C THR A 50 4.47 3.54 4.12
N GLU A 51 3.76 3.40 2.99
CA GLU A 51 3.40 2.10 2.44
C GLU A 51 4.54 1.49 1.59
N ASP A 52 5.58 1.02 2.30
CA ASP A 52 6.67 0.11 1.88
C ASP A 52 7.23 0.24 0.43
N ASP A 53 8.43 0.82 0.37
CA ASP A 53 9.41 0.91 -0.74
C ASP A 53 9.89 -0.45 -1.31
N LEU A 54 9.01 -1.43 -1.53
CA LEU A 54 9.38 -2.58 -2.34
C LEU A 54 9.39 -2.18 -3.82
N ASN A 55 10.57 -1.82 -4.32
CA ASN A 55 10.76 -1.57 -5.75
C ASN A 55 10.61 -2.88 -6.54
N LEU A 56 9.39 -3.14 -7.00
CA LEU A 56 9.04 -4.33 -7.77
C LEU A 56 9.87 -4.49 -9.04
N ASP A 57 10.43 -3.41 -9.59
CA ASP A 57 11.17 -3.44 -10.85
C ASP A 57 12.57 -4.08 -10.66
N GLU A 58 13.17 -3.96 -9.46
CA GLU A 58 14.50 -4.50 -9.14
C GLU A 58 14.51 -6.01 -8.87
N ILE A 59 13.37 -6.60 -8.46
CA ILE A 59 13.33 -8.00 -8.00
C ILE A 59 13.34 -8.98 -9.18
N GLU A 60 14.47 -9.60 -9.54
CA GLU A 60 14.53 -10.48 -10.73
C GLU A 60 13.49 -11.60 -10.77
N ASN A 61 13.25 -12.27 -9.64
CA ASN A 61 12.25 -13.33 -9.53
C ASN A 61 11.44 -13.24 -8.24
N LEU A 62 10.18 -12.84 -8.37
CA LEU A 62 9.21 -12.74 -7.27
C LEU A 62 8.97 -14.08 -6.57
N LEU A 63 9.14 -15.22 -7.27
CA LEU A 63 8.94 -16.55 -6.71
C LEU A 63 9.98 -16.92 -5.63
N ASN A 64 11.10 -16.21 -5.55
CA ASN A 64 12.15 -16.49 -4.57
C ASN A 64 12.10 -15.55 -3.36
N LEU A 65 11.13 -14.64 -3.30
CA LEU A 65 10.98 -13.74 -2.17
C LEU A 65 10.53 -14.48 -0.91
N ASP A 66 11.12 -14.06 0.20
CA ASP A 66 10.64 -14.43 1.53
C ASP A 66 9.29 -13.73 1.82
N GLU A 67 8.49 -14.29 2.72
CA GLU A 67 7.16 -13.77 3.06
C GLU A 67 7.26 -12.34 3.65
N ALA A 68 8.35 -12.06 4.38
CA ALA A 68 8.63 -10.72 4.92
C ALA A 68 8.87 -9.66 3.82
N HIS A 69 9.32 -10.07 2.64
CA HIS A 69 9.62 -9.20 1.49
C HIS A 69 8.54 -9.26 0.42
N SER A 70 7.38 -9.86 0.74
CA SER A 70 6.25 -9.92 -0.17
C SER A 70 5.53 -8.57 -0.24
N PRO A 71 4.99 -8.20 -1.41
CA PRO A 71 4.22 -6.95 -1.56
C PRO A 71 3.05 -6.91 -0.57
N LYS A 72 2.94 -5.81 0.17
CA LYS A 72 1.81 -5.57 1.08
C LYS A 72 0.64 -4.99 0.30
N PHE A 73 -0.57 -5.42 0.64
CA PHE A 73 -1.81 -4.96 0.04
C PHE A 73 -2.71 -4.39 1.12
N THR A 74 -3.40 -3.30 0.81
CA THR A 74 -4.34 -2.65 1.73
C THR A 74 -5.51 -3.57 2.05
N LEU A 75 -5.97 -4.36 1.07
CA LEU A 75 -7.08 -5.31 1.24
C LEU A 75 -6.61 -6.77 1.36
N ALA A 76 -7.16 -7.48 2.35
CA ALA A 76 -6.94 -8.93 2.52
C ALA A 76 -7.35 -9.74 1.27
N LYS A 77 -8.39 -9.30 0.54
CA LYS A 77 -8.81 -9.93 -0.71
C LYS A 77 -7.72 -9.84 -1.79
N ASN A 78 -7.01 -8.70 -1.87
CA ASN A 78 -5.91 -8.49 -2.80
C ASN A 78 -4.69 -9.33 -2.41
N LYS A 79 -4.35 -9.38 -1.12
CA LYS A 79 -3.34 -10.33 -0.61
C LYS A 79 -3.66 -11.78 -0.97
N ALA A 80 -4.91 -12.22 -0.80
CA ALA A 80 -5.34 -13.56 -1.17
C ALA A 80 -5.30 -13.81 -2.70
N ARG A 81 -5.53 -12.78 -3.52
CA ARG A 81 -5.37 -12.86 -4.99
C ARG A 81 -3.90 -13.00 -5.36
N PHE A 82 -3.02 -12.21 -4.74
CA PHE A 82 -1.57 -12.32 -4.89
C PHE A 82 -1.06 -13.73 -4.56
N LEU A 83 -1.41 -14.28 -3.39
CA LEU A 83 -0.97 -15.62 -2.99
C LEU A 83 -1.45 -16.72 -3.95
N ARG A 84 -2.70 -16.61 -4.43
CA ARG A 84 -3.22 -17.53 -5.45
C ARG A 84 -2.44 -17.45 -6.77
N MET A 85 -2.10 -16.23 -7.19
CA MET A 85 -1.28 -16.01 -8.37
C MET A 85 0.12 -16.63 -8.19
N MET A 86 0.78 -16.36 -7.06
CA MET A 86 2.07 -16.97 -6.71
C MET A 86 2.04 -18.49 -6.79
N SER A 87 1.05 -19.11 -6.15
CA SER A 87 0.87 -20.57 -6.17
C SER A 87 0.70 -21.11 -7.60
N TRP A 88 -0.06 -20.42 -8.45
CA TRP A 88 -0.27 -20.86 -9.83
C TRP A 88 1.01 -20.84 -10.64
N TYR A 89 1.80 -19.76 -10.55
CA TYR A 89 3.05 -19.64 -11.28
C TYR A 89 4.11 -20.66 -10.82
N ARG A 90 4.21 -20.95 -9.51
CA ARG A 90 5.08 -22.04 -9.00
C ARG A 90 4.72 -23.38 -9.62
N GLN A 91 3.43 -23.73 -9.61
CA GLN A 91 2.94 -24.99 -10.21
C GLN A 91 3.22 -25.04 -11.71
N LYS A 92 3.12 -23.91 -12.42
CA LYS A 92 3.46 -23.85 -13.85
C LYS A 92 4.95 -24.01 -14.10
N GLU A 93 5.80 -23.44 -13.26
CA GLU A 93 7.25 -23.57 -13.35
C GLU A 93 7.68 -25.04 -13.24
N GLU A 94 7.17 -25.76 -12.24
CA GLU A 94 7.40 -27.20 -12.06
C GLU A 94 6.83 -28.03 -13.23
N TRP A 95 5.61 -27.73 -13.67
CA TRP A 95 4.96 -28.43 -14.78
C TRP A 95 5.75 -28.28 -16.09
N ILE A 96 6.35 -27.11 -16.34
CA ILE A 96 7.12 -26.86 -17.56
C ILE A 96 8.24 -27.88 -17.71
N GLU A 97 8.86 -28.37 -16.63
CA GLU A 97 9.98 -29.33 -16.73
C GLU A 97 9.56 -30.66 -17.35
N VAL A 98 8.37 -31.15 -17.01
CA VAL A 98 7.86 -32.47 -17.44
C VAL A 98 6.88 -32.40 -18.61
N ALA A 99 6.34 -31.22 -18.92
CA ALA A 99 5.30 -31.07 -19.95
C ALA A 99 5.78 -31.43 -21.38
N PRO A 100 4.89 -31.98 -22.23
CA PRO A 100 5.17 -32.19 -23.64
C PRO A 100 5.24 -30.85 -24.39
N LEU A 101 6.04 -30.79 -25.47
CA LEU A 101 6.26 -29.56 -26.26
C LEU A 101 4.97 -28.95 -26.81
N SER A 102 3.98 -29.76 -27.17
CA SER A 102 2.67 -29.29 -27.61
C SER A 102 1.94 -28.51 -26.53
N GLY A 103 1.97 -28.99 -25.28
CA GLY A 103 1.40 -28.32 -24.12
C GLY A 103 2.13 -27.01 -23.81
N VAL A 104 3.46 -27.03 -23.81
CA VAL A 104 4.31 -25.85 -23.59
C VAL A 104 4.03 -24.78 -24.66
N THR A 105 3.93 -25.17 -25.93
CA THR A 105 3.65 -24.25 -27.05
C THR A 105 2.25 -23.63 -26.93
N LYS A 106 1.25 -24.41 -26.50
CA LYS A 106 -0.11 -23.89 -26.26
C LYS A 106 -0.11 -22.87 -25.13
N LEU A 107 0.51 -23.19 -23.99
CA LEU A 107 0.59 -22.29 -22.85
C LEU A 107 1.35 -21.00 -23.21
N PHE A 108 2.46 -21.10 -23.96
CA PHE A 108 3.21 -19.94 -24.44
C PHE A 108 2.31 -18.96 -25.20
N LYS A 109 1.55 -19.43 -26.19
CA LYS A 109 0.63 -18.57 -26.96
C LYS A 109 -0.42 -17.91 -26.08
N GLN A 110 -0.96 -18.65 -25.10
CA GLN A 110 -1.94 -18.12 -24.17
C GLN A 110 -1.33 -17.03 -23.28
N GLN A 111 -0.18 -17.30 -22.67
CA GLN A 111 0.49 -16.35 -21.76
C GLN A 111 0.96 -15.09 -22.48
N THR A 112 1.45 -15.19 -23.73
CA THR A 112 1.79 -14.02 -24.53
C THR A 112 0.59 -13.10 -24.75
N LYS A 113 -0.59 -13.67 -25.04
CA LYS A 113 -1.82 -12.90 -25.20
C LYS A 113 -2.30 -12.30 -23.87
N GLU A 114 -2.23 -13.05 -22.79
CA GLU A 114 -2.60 -12.55 -21.46
C GLU A 114 -1.68 -11.40 -21.01
N LEU A 115 -0.38 -11.45 -21.33
CA LEU A 115 0.58 -10.39 -21.04
C LEU A 115 0.20 -9.05 -21.66
N GLU A 116 -0.32 -9.04 -22.90
CA GLU A 116 -0.81 -7.83 -23.56
C GLU A 116 -1.98 -7.21 -22.78
N GLY A 117 -2.91 -8.03 -22.30
CA GLY A 117 -4.02 -7.60 -21.47
C GLY A 117 -3.56 -7.01 -20.13
N ILE A 118 -2.60 -7.66 -19.47
CA ILE A 118 -2.02 -7.18 -18.20
C ILE A 118 -1.38 -5.80 -18.39
N ARG A 119 -0.61 -5.60 -19.48
CA ARG A 119 0.04 -4.33 -19.79
C ARG A 119 -0.96 -3.22 -20.08
N SER A 120 -2.06 -3.52 -20.78
CA SER A 120 -3.14 -2.57 -21.01
C SER A 120 -3.76 -2.13 -19.68
N SER A 121 -4.15 -3.07 -18.82
CA SER A 121 -4.74 -2.75 -17.52
C SER A 121 -3.78 -1.99 -16.60
N LYS A 122 -2.48 -2.31 -16.66
CA LYS A 122 -1.44 -1.57 -15.93
C LYS A 122 -1.43 -0.10 -16.35
N LEU A 123 -1.38 0.17 -17.65
CA LEU A 123 -1.39 1.52 -18.20
C LEU A 123 -2.65 2.29 -17.80
N ASP A 124 -3.82 1.63 -17.84
CA ASP A 124 -5.08 2.23 -17.41
C ASP A 124 -5.04 2.69 -15.95
N TYR A 125 -4.49 1.86 -15.05
CA TYR A 125 -4.34 2.22 -13.64
C TYR A 125 -3.30 3.32 -13.40
N GLU A 126 -2.19 3.32 -14.17
CA GLU A 126 -1.20 4.40 -14.13
C GLU A 126 -1.84 5.73 -14.52
N MET A 127 -2.57 5.78 -15.65
CA MET A 127 -3.28 6.97 -16.10
C MET A 127 -4.33 7.45 -15.08
N GLU A 128 -5.14 6.55 -14.52
CA GLU A 128 -6.14 6.92 -13.50
C GLU A 128 -5.50 7.59 -12.27
N LEU A 129 -4.36 7.06 -11.80
CA LEU A 129 -3.64 7.62 -10.66
C LEU A 129 -3.04 9.00 -10.98
N GLU A 130 -2.54 9.19 -12.20
CA GLU A 130 -1.98 10.45 -12.70
C GLU A 130 -3.05 11.54 -12.88
N THR A 131 -4.28 11.18 -13.28
CA THR A 131 -5.36 12.16 -13.53
C THR A 131 -5.78 12.95 -12.28
N GLY A 132 -5.46 12.46 -11.09
CA GLY A 132 -5.71 13.17 -9.83
C GLY A 132 -7.19 13.27 -9.43
N THR A 133 -8.10 12.63 -10.15
CA THR A 133 -9.56 12.73 -9.93
C THR A 133 -10.09 11.81 -8.81
N LEU A 134 -9.27 10.87 -8.34
CA LEU A 134 -9.63 9.87 -7.35
C LEU A 134 -9.62 10.43 -5.92
N THR A 135 -10.60 10.02 -5.11
CA THR A 135 -10.55 10.24 -3.66
C THR A 135 -9.37 9.48 -3.03
N PRO A 136 -8.90 9.85 -1.81
CA PRO A 136 -7.81 9.14 -1.16
C PRO A 136 -8.05 7.63 -1.02
N SER A 137 -9.26 7.22 -0.62
CA SER A 137 -9.62 5.80 -0.50
C SER A 137 -9.62 5.07 -1.85
N GLN A 138 -10.10 5.73 -2.92
CA GLN A 138 -10.05 5.17 -4.27
C GLN A 138 -8.61 5.07 -4.78
N ARG A 139 -7.78 6.09 -4.50
CA ARG A 139 -6.36 6.13 -4.87
C ARG A 139 -5.61 4.97 -4.24
N SER A 140 -5.77 4.74 -2.93
CA SER A 140 -5.18 3.59 -2.24
C SER A 140 -5.57 2.25 -2.90
N TYR A 141 -6.85 2.06 -3.22
CA TYR A 141 -7.31 0.87 -3.94
C TYR A 141 -6.69 0.73 -5.34
N ARG A 142 -6.60 1.82 -6.11
CA ARG A 142 -5.99 1.81 -7.46
C ARG A 142 -4.48 1.56 -7.40
N ARG A 143 -3.77 2.06 -6.39
CA ARG A 143 -2.35 1.71 -6.16
C ARG A 143 -2.18 0.21 -5.96
N ASP A 144 -3.08 -0.41 -5.20
CA ASP A 144 -3.08 -1.86 -4.98
C ASP A 144 -3.35 -2.68 -6.26
N GLU A 145 -4.28 -2.24 -7.11
CA GLU A 145 -4.52 -2.87 -8.42
C GLU A 145 -3.32 -2.69 -9.37
N LEU A 146 -2.71 -1.50 -9.40
CA LEU A 146 -1.49 -1.26 -10.16
C LEU A 146 -0.36 -2.17 -9.68
N LYS A 147 -0.16 -2.28 -8.36
CA LYS A 147 0.81 -3.19 -7.74
C LYS A 147 0.56 -4.64 -8.16
N MET A 148 -0.70 -5.09 -8.15
CA MET A 148 -1.08 -6.42 -8.65
C MET A 148 -0.70 -6.62 -10.13
N CYS A 149 -0.97 -5.63 -10.99
CA CYS A 149 -0.61 -5.69 -12.41
C CYS A 149 0.92 -5.77 -12.62
N LYS A 150 1.71 -4.99 -11.87
CA LYS A 150 3.18 -5.04 -11.93
C LYS A 150 3.73 -6.42 -11.54
N VAL A 151 3.24 -6.99 -10.44
CA VAL A 151 3.59 -8.36 -10.04
C VAL A 151 3.21 -9.35 -11.13
N HIS A 152 1.97 -9.26 -11.64
CA HIS A 152 1.47 -10.21 -12.63
C HIS A 152 2.26 -10.15 -13.94
N GLU A 153 2.58 -8.95 -14.42
CA GLU A 153 3.41 -8.73 -15.60
C GLU A 153 4.77 -9.40 -15.44
N LYS A 154 5.44 -9.17 -14.31
CA LYS A 154 6.78 -9.70 -14.06
C LYS A 154 6.81 -11.22 -14.03
N MET A 155 5.81 -11.83 -13.39
CA MET A 155 5.66 -13.29 -13.35
C MET A 155 5.34 -13.88 -14.73
N ALA A 156 4.47 -13.23 -15.50
CA ALA A 156 4.13 -13.64 -16.86
C ALA A 156 5.37 -13.60 -17.77
N VAL A 157 6.16 -12.53 -17.71
CA VAL A 157 7.43 -12.40 -18.47
C VAL A 157 8.40 -13.51 -18.10
N HIS A 158 8.58 -13.79 -16.81
CA HIS A 158 9.43 -14.87 -16.34
C HIS A 158 8.98 -16.24 -16.88
N LEU A 159 7.68 -16.53 -16.79
CA LEU A 159 7.09 -17.77 -17.28
C LEU A 159 7.27 -17.93 -18.80
N ILE A 160 7.00 -16.86 -19.56
CA ILE A 160 7.15 -16.84 -21.02
C ILE A 160 8.60 -17.13 -21.41
N SER A 161 9.59 -16.55 -20.73
CA SER A 161 11.01 -16.83 -20.96
C SER A 161 11.34 -18.31 -20.77
N LYS A 162 10.85 -18.94 -19.70
CA LYS A 162 11.04 -20.39 -19.46
C LYS A 162 10.39 -21.26 -20.53
N LEU A 163 9.15 -20.94 -20.91
CA LEU A 163 8.42 -21.63 -21.97
C LEU A 163 9.21 -21.54 -23.30
N GLN A 164 9.72 -20.36 -23.63
CA GLN A 164 10.48 -20.12 -24.85
C GLN A 164 11.78 -20.95 -24.88
N LEU A 165 12.49 -21.03 -23.75
CA LEU A 165 13.70 -21.86 -23.63
C LEU A 165 13.40 -23.34 -23.90
N LYS A 166 12.33 -23.89 -23.31
CA LYS A 166 11.94 -25.28 -23.53
C LYS A 166 11.50 -25.57 -24.97
N ILE A 167 10.75 -24.65 -25.59
CA ILE A 167 10.36 -24.78 -27.00
C ILE A 167 11.60 -24.79 -27.92
N LYS A 168 12.60 -23.95 -27.62
CA LYS A 168 13.85 -23.88 -28.38
C LYS A 168 14.70 -25.14 -28.19
N SER A 169 14.80 -25.69 -26.97
CA SER A 169 15.62 -26.87 -26.70
C SER A 169 15.04 -28.15 -27.32
N GLY A 170 13.73 -28.31 -27.34
CA GLY A 170 13.05 -29.49 -27.90
C GLY A 170 12.90 -29.49 -29.43
N ARG A 171 13.40 -28.45 -30.12
CA ARG A 171 13.38 -28.35 -31.59
C ARG A 171 14.63 -28.93 -32.27
N ARG A 172 15.56 -29.50 -31.49
CA ARG A 172 16.79 -30.13 -31.97
C ARG A 172 16.58 -31.58 -32.38
#